data_AF-A0A6J8E8J5-F1
#
_entry.id   AF-A0A6J8E8J5-F1
#
_cell.length_a   1.000
_cell.length_b   1.000
_cell.length_c   1.000
_cell.angle_alpha   90.00
_cell.angle_beta   90.00
_cell.angle_gamma   90.00
#
_symmetry.space_group_name_H-M   'P 1'
#
loop_
_entity.id
_entity.type
_entity.pdbx_description
1 polymer ?
#
loop_
_entity_poly.entity_id
_entity_poly.type
_entity_poly.pdbx_seq_one_letter_code
_entity_poly.pdbx_strand_id
1 'polypeptide(L)'
;MRRFEGRKKNIGENNEEKVRIQFPRDLFDEYKTKTGVEFKLALGVKKVRDFPIQTMKDLFEKPLSATADHVKELLGKSELDGLKTILMVGGFSDSALLYEKIKSSFQSLNVLRPHEAVLSVVKGAVIYGHTPEIIPERVCARTYGIAFNIPFDPMKHPERLLGYYNDRQCTREVMISALDDEAKEG
;
A
#
# COMPACT_ATOMS: atom_id res chain seq x y z
N MET A 1 19.53 -3.74 -12.58
CA MET A 1 18.15 -3.44 -12.11
C MET A 1 17.53 -2.20 -12.74
N ARG A 2 18.15 -1.01 -12.73
CA ARG A 2 17.55 0.25 -13.28
C ARG A 2 16.94 0.17 -14.68
N ARG A 3 17.55 -0.57 -15.61
CA ARG A 3 17.03 -0.73 -16.99
C ARG A 3 15.69 -1.49 -17.05
N PHE A 4 15.51 -2.49 -16.18
CA PHE A 4 14.26 -3.24 -16.08
C PHE A 4 13.15 -2.35 -15.51
N GLU A 5 13.47 -1.61 -14.46
CA GLU A 5 12.53 -0.72 -13.80
C GLU A 5 12.02 0.39 -14.73
N GLY A 6 12.92 1.04 -15.49
CA GLY A 6 12.51 2.03 -16.49
C GLY A 6 11.62 1.46 -17.59
N ARG A 7 11.86 0.21 -18.03
CA ARG A 7 11.02 -0.49 -19.02
C ARG A 7 9.66 -0.86 -18.46
N LYS A 8 9.56 -1.20 -17.16
CA LYS A 8 8.30 -1.54 -16.49
C LYS A 8 7.37 -0.32 -16.38
N LYS A 9 7.91 0.87 -16.13
CA LYS A 9 7.12 2.11 -15.95
C LYS A 9 6.30 2.47 -17.20
N ASN A 10 6.89 2.29 -18.39
CA ASN A 10 6.32 2.78 -19.65
C ASN A 10 5.64 1.68 -20.49
N ILE A 11 5.31 0.51 -19.90
CA ILE A 11 4.63 -0.56 -20.64
C ILE A 11 3.24 -0.07 -21.06
N GLY A 12 3.02 0.09 -22.37
CA GLY A 12 1.73 0.47 -22.95
C GLY A 12 1.54 1.94 -23.31
N GLU A 13 2.50 2.82 -23.02
CA GLU A 13 2.42 4.26 -23.37
C GLU A 13 2.92 4.55 -24.79
N ASN A 14 3.94 3.81 -25.25
CA ASN A 14 4.36 3.83 -26.65
C ASN A 14 3.69 2.64 -27.35
N ASN A 15 3.19 2.79 -28.57
CA ASN A 15 2.65 1.72 -29.44
C ASN A 15 3.72 0.65 -29.83
N GLU A 16 4.58 0.26 -28.90
CA GLU A 16 5.58 -0.77 -29.03
C GLU A 16 4.91 -2.14 -28.89
N GLU A 17 5.01 -2.97 -29.93
CA GLU A 17 4.52 -4.35 -29.90
C GLU A 17 5.27 -5.22 -28.88
N LYS A 18 6.48 -4.81 -28.46
CA LYS A 18 7.41 -5.63 -27.67
C LYS A 18 8.18 -4.82 -26.65
N VAL A 19 8.31 -5.38 -25.44
CA VAL A 19 9.14 -4.85 -24.37
C VAL A 19 10.49 -5.58 -24.35
N ARG A 20 11.59 -4.83 -24.46
CA ARG A 20 12.93 -5.40 -24.38
C ARG A 20 13.41 -5.54 -22.95
N ILE A 21 13.51 -6.78 -22.47
CA ILE A 21 13.94 -7.13 -21.11
C ILE A 21 15.16 -8.06 -21.16
N GLN A 22 16.17 -7.77 -20.36
CA GLN A 22 17.32 -8.65 -20.18
C GLN A 22 17.15 -9.47 -18.90
N PHE A 23 17.18 -10.80 -19.04
CA PHE A 23 17.25 -11.72 -17.92
C PHE A 23 18.65 -12.32 -17.80
N PRO A 24 19.08 -12.73 -16.60
CA PRO A 24 20.26 -13.56 -16.40
C PRO A 24 20.19 -14.83 -17.25
N ARG A 25 21.34 -15.32 -17.75
CA ARG A 25 21.39 -16.53 -18.58
C ARG A 25 20.96 -17.77 -17.80
N ASP A 26 21.33 -17.82 -16.53
CA ASP A 26 21.05 -18.92 -15.61
C ASP A 26 19.55 -19.24 -15.53
N LEU A 27 18.69 -18.23 -15.64
CA LEU A 27 17.23 -18.40 -15.68
C LEU A 27 16.79 -19.28 -16.86
N PHE A 28 17.42 -19.11 -18.02
CA PHE A 28 17.07 -19.85 -19.23
C PHE A 28 17.54 -21.30 -19.16
N ASP A 29 18.72 -21.52 -18.58
CA ASP A 29 19.29 -22.85 -18.39
C ASP A 29 18.44 -23.64 -17.38
N GLU A 30 18.08 -23.01 -16.26
CA GLU A 30 17.22 -23.64 -15.24
C GLU A 30 15.81 -23.92 -15.78
N TYR A 31 15.25 -23.02 -16.57
CA TYR A 31 13.95 -23.25 -17.23
C TYR A 31 13.99 -24.45 -18.16
N LYS A 32 15.03 -24.57 -18.99
CA LYS A 32 15.21 -25.69 -19.92
C LYS A 32 15.36 -27.01 -19.16
N THR A 33 16.12 -27.03 -18.07
CA THR A 33 16.28 -28.23 -17.22
C THR A 33 14.96 -28.67 -16.57
N LYS A 34 14.11 -27.74 -16.10
CA LYS A 34 12.85 -28.11 -15.42
C LYS A 34 11.70 -28.44 -16.35
N THR A 35 11.58 -27.75 -17.49
CA THR A 35 10.41 -27.90 -18.39
C THR A 35 10.71 -28.71 -19.63
N GLY A 36 11.98 -28.93 -19.97
CA GLY A 36 12.40 -29.57 -21.22
C GLY A 36 12.16 -28.71 -22.47
N VAL A 37 11.60 -27.50 -22.33
CA VAL A 37 11.25 -26.59 -23.43
C VAL A 37 12.23 -25.43 -23.48
N GLU A 38 12.63 -25.03 -24.68
CA GLU A 38 13.40 -23.80 -24.83
C GLU A 38 12.53 -22.57 -24.52
N PHE A 39 13.03 -21.70 -23.66
CA PHE A 39 12.32 -20.48 -23.24
C PHE A 39 11.91 -19.57 -24.41
N LYS A 40 12.64 -19.60 -25.53
CA LYS A 40 12.26 -18.90 -26.79
C LYS A 40 10.95 -19.41 -27.37
N LEU A 41 10.78 -20.73 -27.38
CA LEU A 41 9.62 -21.41 -27.95
C LEU A 41 8.40 -21.18 -27.06
N ALA A 42 8.57 -21.25 -25.74
CA ALA A 42 7.52 -20.97 -24.76
C ALA A 42 6.95 -19.54 -24.88
N LEU A 43 7.81 -18.56 -25.21
CA LEU A 43 7.40 -17.18 -25.42
C LEU A 43 6.96 -16.86 -26.85
N GLY A 44 7.16 -17.76 -27.82
CA GLY A 44 6.87 -17.51 -29.24
C GLY A 44 7.74 -16.41 -29.87
N VAL A 45 8.97 -16.20 -29.38
CA VAL A 45 9.83 -15.07 -29.77
C VAL A 45 11.17 -15.49 -30.35
N LYS A 46 11.61 -14.78 -31.41
CA LYS A 46 12.92 -15.02 -32.07
C LYS A 46 14.10 -14.73 -31.13
N LYS A 47 13.96 -13.74 -30.25
CA LYS A 47 14.97 -13.32 -29.28
C LYS A 47 14.35 -13.34 -27.90
N VAL A 48 14.98 -14.04 -26.96
CA VAL A 48 14.54 -14.14 -25.57
C VAL A 48 14.40 -12.78 -24.87
N ARG A 49 15.06 -11.75 -25.41
CA ARG A 49 15.01 -10.39 -24.85
C ARG A 49 13.79 -9.60 -25.28
N ASP A 50 13.04 -10.05 -26.29
CA ASP A 50 11.93 -9.31 -26.88
C ASP A 50 10.62 -9.94 -26.41
N PHE A 51 9.99 -9.41 -25.36
CA PHE A 51 8.73 -9.93 -24.82
C PHE A 51 7.54 -9.28 -25.51
N PRO A 52 6.51 -10.04 -25.94
CA PRO A 52 5.27 -9.44 -26.42
C PRO A 52 4.62 -8.60 -25.32
N ILE A 53 4.06 -7.45 -25.70
CA ILE A 53 3.41 -6.57 -24.72
C ILE A 53 2.24 -7.26 -24.00
N GLN A 54 1.51 -8.13 -24.70
CA GLN A 54 0.39 -8.86 -24.12
C GLN A 54 0.85 -9.79 -22.97
N THR A 55 1.93 -10.54 -23.19
CA THR A 55 2.52 -11.39 -22.14
C THR A 55 2.92 -10.58 -20.91
N MET A 56 3.43 -9.36 -21.10
CA MET A 56 3.76 -8.47 -19.99
C MET A 56 2.50 -7.97 -19.25
N LYS A 57 1.42 -7.65 -19.97
CA LYS A 57 0.13 -7.30 -19.37
C LYS A 57 -0.42 -8.47 -18.56
N ASP A 58 -0.44 -9.67 -19.13
CA ASP A 58 -0.93 -10.88 -18.47
C ASP A 58 -0.14 -11.19 -17.20
N LEU A 59 1.19 -11.01 -17.23
CA LEU A 59 2.06 -11.18 -16.07
C LEU A 59 1.68 -10.26 -14.90
N PHE A 60 1.26 -9.02 -15.20
CA PHE A 60 0.89 -8.04 -14.19
C PHE A 60 -0.61 -7.99 -13.89
N GLU A 61 -1.46 -8.67 -14.66
CA GLU A 61 -2.92 -8.58 -14.49
C GLU A 61 -3.37 -9.00 -13.10
N LYS A 62 -2.80 -10.07 -12.56
CA LYS A 62 -3.14 -10.56 -11.21
C LYS A 62 -2.86 -9.51 -10.12
N PRO A 63 -1.64 -8.95 -9.98
CA PRO A 63 -1.40 -7.90 -8.98
C PRO A 63 -2.17 -6.61 -9.27
N LEU A 64 -2.42 -6.25 -10.54
CA LEU A 64 -3.21 -5.07 -10.91
C LEU A 64 -4.65 -5.20 -10.42
N SER A 65 -5.30 -6.33 -10.72
CA SER A 65 -6.68 -6.59 -10.29
C SER A 65 -6.79 -6.72 -8.77
N ALA A 66 -5.88 -7.45 -8.12
CA ALA A 66 -5.86 -7.55 -6.66
C ALA A 66 -5.72 -6.18 -5.96
N THR A 67 -4.93 -5.26 -6.53
CA THR A 67 -4.80 -3.90 -6.00
C THR A 67 -6.11 -3.12 -6.17
N ALA A 68 -6.75 -3.19 -7.33
CA ALA A 68 -8.02 -2.52 -7.59
C ALA A 68 -9.15 -3.07 -6.70
N ASP A 69 -9.23 -4.39 -6.54
CA ASP A 69 -10.23 -5.03 -5.68
C ASP A 69 -10.05 -4.62 -4.22
N HIS A 70 -8.81 -4.55 -3.75
CA HIS A 70 -8.53 -4.10 -2.39
C HIS A 70 -8.93 -2.63 -2.17
N VAL A 71 -8.64 -1.75 -3.14
CA VAL A 71 -9.12 -0.35 -3.07
C VAL A 71 -10.64 -0.30 -3.03
N LYS A 72 -11.33 -1.13 -3.83
CA LYS A 72 -12.79 -1.20 -3.83
C LYS A 72 -13.36 -1.67 -2.48
N GLU A 73 -12.72 -2.65 -1.84
CA GLU A 73 -13.09 -3.10 -0.50
C GLU A 73 -12.95 -1.97 0.53
N LEU A 74 -11.84 -1.21 0.47
CA LEU A 74 -11.63 -0.06 1.35
C LEU A 74 -12.71 1.01 1.15
N LEU A 75 -13.07 1.32 -0.10
CA LEU A 75 -14.13 2.29 -0.39
C LEU A 75 -15.53 1.85 0.08
N GLY A 76 -15.73 0.57 0.42
CA GLY A 76 -16.96 0.09 1.04
C GLY A 76 -17.08 0.36 2.54
N LYS A 77 -16.04 0.92 3.15
CA LYS A 77 -16.02 1.27 4.58
C LYS A 77 -16.63 2.65 4.80
N SER A 78 -17.52 2.76 5.78
CA SER A 78 -18.21 4.01 6.15
C SER A 78 -17.24 5.16 6.48
N GLU A 79 -16.05 4.85 6.97
CA GLU A 79 -15.00 5.81 7.30
C GLU A 79 -14.44 6.54 6.07
N LEU A 80 -14.66 5.99 4.88
CA LEU A 80 -14.22 6.54 3.59
C LEU A 80 -15.39 7.09 2.76
N ASP A 81 -16.59 7.22 3.35
CA ASP A 81 -17.73 7.85 2.71
C ASP A 81 -17.40 9.31 2.35
N GLY A 82 -17.70 9.69 1.11
CA GLY A 82 -17.42 11.03 0.59
C GLY A 82 -15.96 11.26 0.16
N LEU A 83 -15.13 10.22 0.06
CA LEU A 83 -13.81 10.32 -0.57
C LEU A 83 -13.92 10.94 -1.96
N LYS A 84 -13.06 11.92 -2.25
CA LYS A 84 -13.04 12.64 -3.53
C LYS A 84 -11.84 12.30 -4.41
N THR A 85 -10.76 11.81 -3.81
CA THR A 85 -9.45 11.77 -4.48
C THR A 85 -8.63 10.56 -4.02
N ILE A 86 -7.98 9.91 -4.97
CA ILE A 86 -6.97 8.86 -4.75
C ILE A 86 -5.62 9.41 -5.18
N LEU A 87 -4.66 9.46 -4.25
CA LEU A 87 -3.28 9.85 -4.54
C LEU A 87 -2.38 8.62 -4.65
N MET A 88 -1.85 8.34 -5.83
CA MET A 88 -1.02 7.17 -6.09
C MET A 88 0.46 7.49 -5.85
N VAL A 89 1.05 6.93 -4.79
CA VAL A 89 2.46 7.13 -4.41
C VAL A 89 3.26 5.83 -4.41
N GLY A 90 4.59 5.91 -4.44
CA GLY A 90 5.50 4.76 -4.45
C GLY A 90 5.87 4.27 -5.85
N GLY A 91 6.81 3.32 -5.92
CA GLY A 91 7.41 2.89 -7.19
C GLY A 91 6.48 2.10 -8.11
N PHE A 92 5.45 1.44 -7.57
CA PHE A 92 4.48 0.74 -8.41
C PHE A 92 3.46 1.70 -9.04
N SER A 93 3.18 2.83 -8.39
CA SER A 93 2.32 3.90 -8.90
C SER A 93 2.90 4.63 -10.12
N ASP A 94 4.21 4.53 -10.35
CA ASP A 94 4.83 4.98 -11.60
C ASP A 94 4.47 4.08 -12.81
N SER A 95 3.86 2.92 -12.60
CA SER A 95 3.44 2.01 -13.69
C SER A 95 2.23 2.57 -14.42
N ALA A 96 2.35 2.76 -15.74
CA ALA A 96 1.22 3.15 -16.59
C ALA A 96 0.05 2.16 -16.52
N LEU A 97 0.33 0.85 -16.54
CA LEU A 97 -0.71 -0.19 -16.43
C LEU A 97 -1.53 -0.09 -15.15
N LEU A 98 -0.89 0.27 -14.02
CA LEU A 98 -1.59 0.41 -12.75
C LEU A 98 -2.41 1.69 -12.71
N TYR A 99 -1.84 2.80 -13.19
CA TYR A 99 -2.56 4.07 -13.26
C TYR A 99 -3.83 3.94 -14.10
N GLU A 100 -3.74 3.34 -15.29
CA GLU A 100 -4.90 3.12 -16.16
C GLU A 100 -5.93 2.18 -15.55
N LYS A 101 -5.50 1.08 -14.89
CA LYS A 101 -6.40 0.16 -14.20
C LYS A 101 -7.18 0.87 -13.07
N ILE A 102 -6.50 1.61 -12.21
CA ILE A 102 -7.14 2.33 -11.10
C ILE A 102 -8.04 3.46 -11.63
N LYS A 103 -7.58 4.24 -12.59
CA LYS A 103 -8.36 5.33 -13.19
C LYS A 103 -9.64 4.82 -13.88
N SER A 104 -9.56 3.70 -14.59
CA SER A 104 -10.73 3.07 -15.23
C SER A 104 -11.69 2.42 -14.24
N SER A 105 -11.18 1.85 -13.15
CA SER A 105 -12.00 1.26 -12.07
C SER A 105 -12.72 2.30 -11.21
N PHE A 106 -12.18 3.51 -11.06
CA PHE A 106 -12.67 4.54 -10.13
C PHE A 106 -12.91 5.89 -10.81
N GLN A 107 -13.70 5.90 -11.89
CA GLN A 107 -13.96 7.10 -12.71
C GLN A 107 -14.68 8.24 -11.96
N SER A 108 -15.40 7.92 -10.88
CA SER A 108 -16.07 8.91 -10.03
C SER A 108 -15.11 9.66 -9.09
N LEU A 109 -13.88 9.16 -8.92
CA LEU A 109 -12.86 9.72 -8.03
C LEU A 109 -11.78 10.41 -8.84
N ASN A 110 -11.21 11.48 -8.28
CA ASN A 110 -10.05 12.13 -8.87
C ASN A 110 -8.79 11.30 -8.59
N VAL A 111 -8.26 10.60 -9.59
CA VAL A 111 -7.04 9.78 -9.45
C VAL A 111 -5.80 10.60 -9.87
N LEU A 112 -4.98 10.96 -8.88
CA LEU A 112 -3.78 11.77 -9.04
C LEU A 112 -2.52 10.92 -8.93
N ARG A 113 -1.60 11.10 -9.87
CA ARG A 113 -0.24 10.54 -9.86
C ARG A 113 0.76 11.69 -9.84
N PRO A 114 1.48 11.92 -8.72
CA PRO A 114 2.52 12.93 -8.66
C PRO A 114 3.65 12.68 -9.67
N HIS A 115 4.34 13.75 -10.06
CA HIS A 115 5.57 13.63 -10.83
C HIS A 115 6.66 12.95 -9.97
N GLU A 116 7.12 11.78 -10.43
CA GLU A 116 8.01 10.86 -9.70
C GLU A 116 7.37 10.26 -8.45
N ALA A 117 6.38 9.38 -8.62
CA ALA A 117 5.64 8.77 -7.51
C ALA A 117 6.56 8.02 -6.53
N VAL A 118 7.69 7.47 -7.01
CA VAL A 118 8.70 6.81 -6.17
C VAL A 118 9.38 7.75 -5.17
N LEU A 119 9.47 9.06 -5.48
CA LEU A 119 10.12 10.06 -4.62
C LEU A 119 9.12 10.88 -3.81
N SER A 120 7.83 10.82 -4.10
CA SER A 120 6.80 11.64 -3.47
C SER A 120 6.82 11.58 -1.95
N VAL A 121 7.02 10.39 -1.38
CA VAL A 121 7.07 10.20 0.08
C VAL A 121 8.28 10.92 0.68
N VAL A 122 9.47 10.78 0.07
CA VAL A 122 10.69 11.43 0.54
C VAL A 122 10.61 12.94 0.39
N LYS A 123 10.08 13.43 -0.74
CA LYS A 123 9.85 14.86 -0.95
C LYS A 123 8.92 15.44 0.12
N GLY A 124 7.83 14.75 0.43
CA GLY A 124 6.93 15.13 1.51
C GLY A 124 7.63 15.16 2.88
N ALA A 125 8.48 14.16 3.17
CA ALA A 125 9.24 14.11 4.41
C ALA A 125 10.26 15.27 4.53
N VAL A 126 10.93 15.65 3.44
CA VAL A 126 11.85 16.79 3.41
C VAL A 126 11.10 18.09 3.66
N ILE A 127 9.96 18.31 2.99
CA ILE A 127 9.10 19.48 3.21
C ILE A 127 8.66 19.55 4.67
N TYR A 128 8.20 18.43 5.24
CA TYR A 128 7.81 18.36 6.64
C TYR A 128 8.99 18.63 7.60
N GLY A 129 10.20 18.17 7.28
CA GLY A 129 11.39 18.44 8.09
C GLY A 129 11.78 19.92 8.13
N HIS A 130 11.52 20.67 7.05
CA HIS A 130 11.76 22.11 7.00
C HIS A 130 10.62 22.95 7.59
N THR A 131 9.39 22.43 7.53
CA THR A 131 8.18 23.16 7.90
C THR A 131 7.21 22.19 8.59
N PRO A 132 7.50 21.79 9.84
CA PRO A 132 6.71 20.79 10.56
C PRO A 132 5.26 21.23 10.83
N GLU A 133 5.00 22.54 10.88
CA GLU A 133 3.68 23.14 11.07
C GLU A 133 2.67 22.83 9.96
N ILE A 134 3.10 22.27 8.82
CA ILE A 134 2.21 21.84 7.72
C ILE A 134 1.27 20.71 8.16
N ILE A 135 1.69 19.86 9.10
CA ILE A 135 0.88 18.75 9.61
C ILE A 135 0.56 19.04 11.09
N PRO A 136 -0.63 19.59 11.39
CA PRO A 136 -0.95 20.02 12.75
C PRO A 136 -1.24 18.85 13.71
N GLU A 137 -1.70 17.71 13.18
CA GLU A 137 -2.10 16.57 13.97
C GLU A 137 -1.83 15.25 13.23
N ARG A 138 -1.73 14.16 13.99
CA ARG A 138 -1.62 12.80 13.46
C ARG A 138 -2.45 11.85 14.30
N VAL A 139 -3.13 10.93 13.63
CA VAL A 139 -3.87 9.87 14.31
C VAL A 139 -2.88 8.78 14.74
N CYS A 140 -2.86 8.46 16.04
CA CYS A 140 -2.08 7.35 16.56
C CYS A 140 -2.55 6.03 15.95
N ALA A 141 -1.60 5.24 15.43
CA ALA A 141 -1.92 3.95 14.78
C ALA A 141 -2.52 2.92 15.76
N ARG A 142 -2.26 3.08 17.06
CA ARG A 142 -2.82 2.24 18.13
C ARG A 142 -3.16 3.10 19.33
N THR A 143 -4.23 2.72 20.00
CA THR A 143 -4.57 3.26 21.33
C THR A 143 -3.65 2.62 22.36
N TYR A 144 -2.92 3.45 23.09
CA TYR A 144 -2.15 3.01 24.24
C TYR A 144 -2.98 3.22 25.50
N GLY A 145 -2.98 2.22 26.38
CA GLY A 145 -3.67 2.28 27.66
C GLY A 145 -3.03 1.32 28.65
N ILE A 146 -3.19 1.62 29.93
CA ILE A 146 -2.73 0.75 31.02
C ILE A 146 -3.97 0.21 31.72
N ALA A 147 -3.98 -1.10 31.98
CA ALA A 147 -5.03 -1.73 32.76
C ALA A 147 -4.71 -1.62 34.25
N PHE A 148 -5.67 -1.16 35.05
CA PHE A 148 -5.59 -1.17 36.51
C PHE A 148 -6.80 -1.90 37.09
N ASN A 149 -6.57 -2.66 38.16
CA ASN A 149 -7.63 -3.29 38.95
C ASN A 149 -7.90 -2.40 40.17
N ILE A 150 -8.87 -1.49 40.07
CA ILE A 150 -9.34 -0.70 41.22
C ILE A 150 -10.48 -1.45 41.95
N PRO A 151 -10.63 -1.33 43.27
CA PRO A 151 -11.76 -1.91 43.98
C PRO A 151 -13.10 -1.48 43.36
N PHE A 152 -14.03 -2.41 43.24
CA PHE A 152 -15.35 -2.11 42.67
C PHE A 152 -16.19 -1.29 43.66
N ASP A 153 -16.70 -0.14 43.21
CA ASP A 153 -17.64 0.70 43.95
C ASP A 153 -19.00 0.67 43.24
N PRO A 154 -20.02 0.00 43.82
CA PRO A 154 -21.34 -0.13 43.22
C PRO A 154 -22.08 1.19 42.98
N MET A 155 -21.67 2.29 43.65
CA MET A 155 -22.31 3.61 43.45
C MET A 155 -21.67 4.43 42.32
N LYS A 156 -20.44 4.10 41.91
CA LYS A 156 -19.69 4.84 40.89
C LYS A 156 -19.48 4.05 39.61
N HIS A 157 -19.30 2.74 39.72
CA HIS A 157 -18.92 1.90 38.59
C HIS A 157 -20.15 1.13 38.08
N PRO A 158 -20.42 1.17 36.76
CA PRO A 158 -21.48 0.35 36.19
C PRO A 158 -21.15 -1.14 36.32
N GLU A 159 -22.16 -1.95 36.62
CA GLU A 159 -22.03 -3.39 36.91
C GLU A 159 -21.30 -4.17 35.79
N ARG A 160 -21.41 -3.71 34.53
CA ARG A 160 -20.69 -4.29 33.38
C ARG A 160 -19.17 -4.31 33.52
N LEU A 161 -18.60 -3.48 34.40
CA LEU A 161 -17.15 -3.39 34.65
C LEU A 161 -16.70 -4.24 35.84
N LEU A 162 -17.62 -4.93 36.51
CA LEU A 162 -17.32 -5.81 37.64
C LEU A 162 -16.48 -7.01 37.17
N GLY A 163 -15.35 -7.21 37.84
CA GLY A 163 -14.47 -8.36 37.68
C GLY A 163 -13.97 -8.85 39.04
N TYR A 164 -13.24 -9.96 39.01
CA TYR A 164 -12.62 -10.54 40.20
C TYR A 164 -11.14 -10.75 39.96
N TYR A 165 -10.31 -10.36 40.94
CA TYR A 165 -8.88 -10.61 40.96
C TYR A 165 -8.47 -11.06 42.37
N ASN A 166 -7.88 -12.25 42.50
CA ASN A 166 -7.55 -12.88 43.78
C ASN A 166 -8.72 -12.84 44.80
N ASP A 167 -9.89 -13.31 44.37
CA ASP A 167 -11.15 -13.35 45.15
C ASP A 167 -11.67 -11.98 45.66
N ARG A 168 -11.14 -10.86 45.15
CA ARG A 168 -11.64 -9.51 45.44
C ARG A 168 -12.36 -8.93 44.24
N GLN A 169 -13.46 -8.23 44.51
CA GLN A 169 -14.19 -7.47 43.50
C GLN A 169 -13.35 -6.27 43.02
N CYS A 170 -13.11 -6.20 41.73
CA CYS A 170 -12.38 -5.12 41.08
C CYS A 170 -13.11 -4.62 39.84
N THR A 171 -12.75 -3.44 39.38
CA THR A 171 -13.29 -2.81 38.17
C THR A 171 -12.29 -3.02 37.04
N ARG A 172 -12.75 -3.53 35.89
CA ARG A 172 -11.94 -3.70 34.69
C ARG A 172 -12.00 -2.43 33.85
N GLU A 173 -11.17 -1.46 34.18
CA GLU A 173 -10.99 -0.26 33.36
C GLU A 173 -9.63 -0.23 32.68
N VAL A 174 -9.65 0.18 31.41
CA VAL A 174 -8.46 0.53 30.64
C VAL A 174 -8.41 2.05 30.63
N MET A 175 -7.47 2.64 31.35
CA MET A 175 -7.26 4.09 31.29
C MET A 175 -6.51 4.38 29.99
N ILE A 176 -7.17 5.12 29.09
CA ILE A 176 -6.54 5.67 27.90
C ILE A 176 -5.90 6.99 28.36
N SER A 177 -4.60 6.98 28.62
CA SER A 177 -3.86 8.24 28.73
C SER A 177 -3.70 8.78 27.32
N ALA A 178 -4.57 9.71 26.92
CA ALA A 178 -4.17 10.67 25.90
C ALA A 178 -3.05 11.47 26.55
N LEU A 179 -1.84 11.40 25.99
CA LEU A 179 -0.83 12.40 26.30
C LEU A 179 -1.39 13.69 25.71
N ASP A 180 -2.04 14.51 26.54
CA ASP A 180 -2.28 15.90 26.19
C ASP A 180 -0.90 16.53 25.99
N ASP A 181 -0.69 17.11 24.80
CA ASP A 181 0.52 17.81 24.40
C ASP A 181 0.70 19.10 25.23
N GLU A 182 1.02 18.96 26.52
CA GLU A 182 1.71 20.00 27.28
C GLU A 182 3.20 20.00 26.90
N ALA A 183 3.49 20.42 25.67
CA ALA A 183 4.84 20.74 25.21
C ALA A 183 4.80 21.88 24.19
N LYS A 184 4.19 23.00 24.59
CA LYS A 184 4.42 24.32 23.99
C LYS A 184 4.62 25.35 25.07
N GLU A 185 5.80 25.34 25.68
CA GLU A 185 6.47 26.53 26.21
C GLU A 185 7.94 26.18 26.44
N GLY A 186 8.83 26.84 25.68
CA GLY A 186 10.27 26.61 25.67
C GLY A 186 10.91 27.13 24.39
#